data_AF-A0A0K2RTK9-F1
#
_entry.id   AF-A0A0K2RTK9-F1
#
_cell.length_a   1.000
_cell.length_b   1.000
_cell.length_c   1.000
_cell.angle_alpha   90.00
_cell.angle_beta   90.00
_cell.angle_gamma   90.00
#
_symmetry.space_group_name_H-M   'P 1'
#
loop_
_entity.id
_entity.type
_entity.pdbx_description
1 polymer ?
#
loop_
_entity_poly.entity_id
_entity_poly.type
_entity_poly.pdbx_seq_one_letter_code
_entity_poly.pdbx_strand_id
1 'polypeptide(L)'
;MLRRVGTDDADFEFDGTLVSTHMKLRGVYNIFNAAAALVLARSITGASGRPGDSAKLVKALSEVAPAFGRGESLTVDGQPFELVLVKNPSGFRLGLKSFRRRATRP
;
A
#
# COMPACT_ATOMS: atom_id res chain seq x y z
N MET A 1 -1.89 10.46 -10.80
CA MET A 1 -0.83 9.58 -11.32
C MET A 1 0.11 9.21 -10.18
N LEU A 2 0.55 7.96 -10.08
CA LEU A 2 1.56 7.54 -9.10
C LEU A 2 2.95 8.06 -9.52
N ARG A 3 3.67 8.72 -8.62
CA ARG A 3 5.00 9.33 -8.90
C ARG A 3 6.14 8.64 -8.17
N ARG A 4 5.90 8.19 -6.93
CA ARG A 4 6.87 7.45 -6.12
C ARG A 4 6.19 6.35 -5.33
N VAL A 5 6.89 5.24 -5.18
CA VAL A 5 6.50 4.12 -4.31
C VAL A 5 7.59 3.95 -3.25
N GLY A 6 7.21 4.10 -1.99
CA GLY A 6 8.05 3.77 -0.84
C GLY A 6 7.67 2.44 -0.20
N THR A 7 8.04 2.25 1.06
CA THR A 7 7.80 0.97 1.76
C THR A 7 6.35 0.86 2.26
N ASP A 8 5.87 1.96 2.83
CA ASP A 8 4.57 2.14 3.45
C ASP A 8 4.00 3.55 3.14
N ASP A 9 4.51 4.19 2.09
CA ASP A 9 4.15 5.54 1.66
C ASP A 9 4.21 5.67 0.13
N ALA A 10 3.46 6.61 -0.41
CA ALA A 10 3.41 6.86 -1.84
C ALA A 10 3.09 8.32 -2.17
N ASP A 11 3.58 8.77 -3.32
CA ASP A 11 3.29 10.12 -3.84
C ASP A 11 2.39 10.02 -5.07
N PHE A 12 1.30 10.78 -5.06
CA PHE A 12 0.33 10.86 -6.12
C PHE A 12 0.21 12.28 -6.64
N GLU A 13 0.20 12.46 -7.96
CA GLU A 13 -0.01 13.74 -8.61
C GLU A 13 -1.42 13.84 -9.18
N PHE A 14 -2.16 14.88 -8.82
CA PHE A 14 -3.50 15.19 -9.33
C PHE A 14 -3.56 16.64 -9.76
N ASP A 15 -3.95 16.91 -11.00
CA ASP A 15 -4.15 18.27 -11.50
C ASP A 15 -2.94 19.20 -11.21
N GLY A 16 -1.72 18.67 -11.37
CA GLY A 16 -0.45 19.37 -11.08
C GLY A 16 -0.06 19.47 -9.60
N THR A 17 -0.87 18.95 -8.69
CA THR A 17 -0.61 18.94 -7.24
C THR A 17 -0.10 17.58 -6.77
N LEU A 18 1.04 17.57 -6.09
CA LEU A 18 1.58 16.37 -5.45
C LEU A 18 0.96 16.17 -4.07
N VAL A 19 0.53 14.95 -3.78
CA VAL A 19 -0.04 14.53 -2.50
C VAL A 19 0.67 13.26 -2.04
N SER A 20 1.33 13.34 -0.89
CA SER A 20 1.99 12.21 -0.23
C SER A 20 1.09 11.62 0.86
N THR A 21 1.07 10.30 1.00
CA THR A 21 0.33 9.65 2.08
C THR A 21 1.00 8.36 2.55
N HIS A 22 0.86 8.07 3.84
CA HIS A 22 1.17 6.76 4.40
C HIS A 22 0.05 5.78 4.11
N MET A 23 0.40 4.52 3.84
CA MET A 23 -0.51 3.45 3.49
C MET A 23 -0.40 2.35 4.55
N LYS A 24 -1.53 1.84 5.04
CA LYS A 24 -1.54 0.63 5.88
C LYS A 24 -1.20 -0.63 5.06
N LEU A 25 -1.42 -0.58 3.75
CA LEU A 25 -1.01 -1.63 2.82
C LEU A 25 0.51 -1.56 2.58
N ARG A 26 1.23 -2.60 3.00
CA ARG A 26 2.68 -2.70 2.78
C ARG A 26 3.00 -3.39 1.46
N GLY A 27 4.14 -3.00 0.88
CA GLY A 27 4.71 -3.66 -0.29
C GLY A 27 4.30 -3.03 -1.63
N VAL A 28 5.28 -2.98 -2.53
CA VAL A 28 5.22 -2.25 -3.82
C VAL A 28 3.99 -2.63 -4.66
N TYR A 29 3.61 -3.91 -4.71
CA TYR A 29 2.46 -4.36 -5.50
C TYR A 29 1.12 -3.84 -4.96
N ASN A 30 0.97 -3.77 -3.63
CA ASN A 30 -0.26 -3.24 -3.04
C ASN A 30 -0.39 -1.75 -3.33
N ILE A 31 0.72 -1.02 -3.38
CA ILE A 31 0.73 0.41 -3.74
C ILE A 31 0.32 0.60 -5.21
N PHE A 32 0.75 -0.27 -6.12
CA PHE A 32 0.26 -0.24 -7.51
C PHE A 32 -1.25 -0.52 -7.62
N ASN A 33 -1.75 -1.53 -6.91
CA ASN A 33 -3.18 -1.81 -6.86
C ASN A 33 -3.97 -0.65 -6.24
N ALA A 34 -3.43 -0.04 -5.20
CA ALA A 34 -4.01 1.13 -4.53
C ALA A 34 -4.05 2.34 -5.48
N ALA A 35 -3.00 2.56 -6.27
CA ALA A 35 -2.97 3.60 -7.29
C ALA A 35 -4.03 3.37 -8.38
N ALA A 36 -4.19 2.13 -8.85
CA ALA A 36 -5.22 1.78 -9.83
C ALA A 36 -6.64 1.99 -9.26
N ALA A 37 -6.87 1.54 -8.02
CA ALA A 37 -8.14 1.76 -7.31
C ALA A 37 -8.45 3.26 -7.14
N LEU A 38 -7.44 4.07 -6.82
CA LEU A 38 -7.59 5.53 -6.66
C LEU A 38 -7.96 6.22 -7.98
N VAL A 39 -7.33 5.82 -9.10
CA VAL A 39 -7.68 6.32 -10.44
C VAL A 39 -9.10 5.96 -10.81
N LEU A 40 -9.51 4.71 -10.55
CA LEU A 40 -10.88 4.24 -10.81
C LEU A 40 -11.91 4.95 -9.94
N ALA A 41 -11.64 5.12 -8.64
CA ALA A 41 -12.53 5.84 -7.74
C ALA A 41 -12.70 7.29 -8.19
N ARG A 42 -11.63 7.95 -8.63
CA ARG A 42 -11.67 9.30 -9.18
C ARG A 42 -12.51 9.38 -10.46
N SER A 43 -12.36 8.42 -11.38
CA SER A 43 -13.11 8.44 -12.65
C SER A 43 -14.62 8.24 -12.44
N ILE A 44 -15.03 7.42 -11.46
CA ILE A 44 -16.44 7.17 -11.14
C ILE A 44 -17.06 8.36 -10.41
N THR A 45 -16.35 8.91 -9.41
CA THR A 45 -16.88 9.98 -8.57
C THR A 45 -16.87 11.35 -9.24
N GLY A 46 -16.18 11.50 -10.37
CA GLY A 46 -16.00 12.79 -11.01
C GLY A 46 -15.23 13.78 -10.14
N ALA A 47 -14.40 13.28 -9.19
CA ALA A 47 -13.53 14.02 -8.27
C ALA A 47 -12.38 14.73 -9.01
N SER A 48 -12.77 15.56 -9.97
CA SER A 48 -11.96 16.32 -10.90
C SER A 48 -12.60 17.70 -10.97
N GLY A 49 -11.95 18.69 -10.38
CA GLY A 49 -12.33 20.10 -10.56
C GLY A 49 -12.80 20.86 -9.31
N ARG A 50 -12.95 20.22 -8.13
CA ARG A 50 -13.13 20.96 -6.86
C ARG A 50 -11.92 20.83 -5.93
N PRO A 51 -11.48 21.93 -5.29
CA PRO A 51 -10.44 21.88 -4.28
C PRO A 51 -10.79 20.87 -3.17
N GLY A 52 -9.88 19.94 -2.88
CA GLY A 52 -10.01 18.98 -1.78
C GLY A 52 -10.63 17.62 -2.14
N ASP A 53 -11.16 17.42 -3.34
CA ASP A 53 -11.70 16.11 -3.76
C ASP A 53 -10.60 15.03 -3.81
N SER A 54 -9.44 15.37 -4.39
CA SER A 54 -8.27 14.49 -4.40
C SER A 54 -7.78 14.17 -2.99
N ALA A 55 -7.84 15.12 -2.06
CA ALA A 55 -7.42 14.91 -0.68
C ALA A 55 -8.35 13.92 0.04
N LYS A 56 -9.67 13.98 -0.20
CA LYS A 56 -10.64 13.02 0.35
C LYS A 56 -10.38 11.60 -0.15
N LEU A 57 -10.14 11.44 -1.46
CA LEU A 57 -9.85 10.13 -2.03
C LEU A 57 -8.52 9.55 -1.52
N VAL A 58 -7.47 10.37 -1.41
CA VAL A 58 -6.19 9.95 -0.85
C VAL A 58 -6.31 9.58 0.63
N LYS A 59 -7.10 10.34 1.41
CA LYS A 59 -7.40 10.00 2.80
C LYS A 59 -8.16 8.68 2.91
N ALA A 60 -9.17 8.45 2.07
CA ALA A 60 -9.88 7.18 2.07
C ALA A 60 -8.95 6.00 1.73
N LEU A 61 -8.04 6.20 0.77
CA LEU A 61 -7.05 5.19 0.41
C LEU A 61 -6.08 4.88 1.56
N SER A 62 -5.64 5.87 2.34
CA SER A 62 -4.71 5.68 3.47
C SER A 62 -5.30 4.84 4.61
N GLU A 63 -6.62 4.80 4.70
CA GLU A 63 -7.33 4.04 5.72
C GLU A 63 -7.53 2.56 5.37
N VAL A 64 -7.34 2.17 4.09
CA VAL A 64 -7.50 0.79 3.60
C VAL A 64 -6.49 -0.14 4.27
N ALA A 65 -7.00 -1.08 5.04
CA ALA A 65 -6.20 -2.12 5.70
C ALA A 65 -6.18 -3.42 4.88
N PRO A 66 -5.15 -4.27 5.04
CA PRO A 66 -5.15 -5.62 4.46
C PRO A 66 -6.39 -6.41 4.87
N ALA A 67 -6.98 -7.14 3.93
CA ALA A 67 -8.01 -8.13 4.25
C ALA A 67 -7.38 -9.31 5.02
N PHE A 68 -8.18 -10.01 5.84
CA PHE A 68 -7.79 -11.20 6.61
C PHE A 68 -6.90 -12.17 5.81
N GLY A 69 -5.83 -12.67 6.44
CA GLY A 69 -4.90 -13.65 5.84
C GLY A 69 -3.81 -13.08 4.92
N ARG A 70 -3.68 -11.76 4.77
CA ARG A 70 -2.57 -11.11 4.01
C ARG A 70 -1.64 -10.32 4.93
N GLY A 71 -0.50 -10.93 5.30
CA GLY A 71 0.47 -10.29 6.19
C GLY A 71 0.00 -10.25 7.64
N GLU A 72 -0.72 -11.29 8.05
CA GLU A 72 -1.19 -11.46 9.43
C GLU A 72 0.03 -11.64 10.34
N SER A 73 0.21 -10.67 11.24
CA SER A 73 1.20 -10.76 12.32
C SER A 73 0.52 -11.33 13.56
N LEU A 74 1.03 -12.45 14.04
CA LEU A 74 0.54 -13.11 15.25
C LEU A 74 1.67 -13.43 16.21
N THR A 75 1.36 -13.41 17.51
CA THR A 75 2.32 -13.72 18.56
C THR A 75 2.00 -15.10 19.11
N VAL A 76 2.93 -16.04 18.99
CA VAL A 76 2.84 -17.37 19.60
C VAL A 76 3.99 -17.49 20.59
N ASP A 77 3.68 -17.74 21.85
CA ASP A 77 4.66 -17.84 22.94
C ASP A 77 5.60 -16.62 23.04
N GLY A 78 5.07 -15.42 22.79
CA GLY A 78 5.84 -14.17 22.81
C GLY A 78 6.71 -13.92 21.58
N GLN A 79 6.73 -14.84 20.60
CA GLN A 79 7.46 -14.68 19.35
C GLN A 79 6.55 -14.12 18.24
N PRO A 80 6.97 -13.06 17.53
CA PRO A 80 6.21 -12.52 16.41
C PRO A 80 6.39 -13.36 15.16
N PHE A 81 5.28 -13.82 14.58
CA PHE A 81 5.21 -14.52 13.31
C PHE A 81 4.47 -13.66 12.28
N GLU A 82 4.87 -13.76 11.02
CA GLU A 82 4.16 -13.17 9.89
C GLU A 82 3.78 -14.28 8.90
N LEU A 83 2.49 -14.41 8.61
CA LEU A 83 1.98 -15.34 7.61
C LEU A 83 1.86 -14.66 6.25
N VAL A 84 2.56 -15.22 5.25
CA VAL A 84 2.54 -14.71 3.88
C VAL A 84 2.03 -15.77 2.92
N LEU A 85 0.86 -15.49 2.34
CA LEU A 85 0.26 -16.32 1.30
C LEU A 85 1.00 -16.14 -0.03
N VAL A 86 1.37 -17.25 -0.65
CA VAL A 86 2.08 -17.29 -1.93
C VAL A 86 1.34 -18.20 -2.88
N LYS A 87 0.93 -17.67 -4.04
CA LYS A 87 0.18 -18.42 -5.07
C LYS A 87 0.97 -18.68 -6.34
N ASN A 88 2.12 -18.04 -6.53
CA ASN A 88 2.96 -18.20 -7.73
C ASN A 88 4.41 -17.71 -7.49
N PRO A 89 5.37 -18.12 -8.34
CA PRO A 89 6.80 -17.78 -8.17
C PRO A 89 7.10 -16.28 -8.14
N SER A 90 6.42 -15.48 -8.97
CA SER A 90 6.61 -14.03 -9.01
C SER A 90 6.17 -13.37 -7.71
N GLY A 91 5.03 -13.80 -7.16
CA GLY A 91 4.52 -13.34 -5.86
C GLY A 91 5.45 -13.74 -4.71
N PHE A 92 6.06 -14.92 -4.77
CA PHE A 92 7.05 -15.35 -3.77
C PHE A 92 8.26 -14.44 -3.71
N ARG A 93 8.88 -14.19 -4.87
CA ARG A 93 10.09 -13.36 -4.97
C ARG A 93 9.83 -11.94 -4.48
N LEU A 94 8.64 -11.41 -4.77
CA LEU A 94 8.26 -10.08 -4.30
C LEU A 94 7.96 -10.06 -2.80
N GLY A 95 7.29 -11.08 -2.28
CA GLY A 95 7.07 -11.28 -0.84
C GLY A 95 8.38 -11.27 -0.06
N LEU A 96 9.42 -11.95 -0.55
CA LEU A 96 10.76 -11.93 0.05
C LEU A 96 11.39 -10.54 0.07
N LYS A 97 11.19 -9.71 -0.97
CA LYS A 97 11.75 -8.35 -1.02
C LYS A 97 11.08 -7.38 -0.06
N SER A 98 9.84 -7.64 0.36
CA SER A 98 9.10 -6.81 1.31
C SER A 98 9.56 -6.96 2.77
N PHE A 99 10.30 -8.01 3.12
CA PHE A 99 10.85 -8.17 4.46
C PHE A 99 12.13 -7.38 4.64
N ARG A 100 12.25 -6.65 5.75
CA ARG A 100 13.54 -6.06 6.15
C ARG A 100 14.50 -7.19 6.54
N ARG A 101 15.75 -7.10 6.08
CA ARG A 101 16.82 -7.98 6.55
C ARG A 101 16.95 -7.77 8.06
N ARG A 102 16.64 -8.79 8.86
CA ARG A 102 16.89 -8.75 10.31
C ARG A 102 18.40 -8.57 10.49
N ALA A 103 18.82 -7.59 11.28
CA ALA A 103 20.21 -7.52 11.69
C ALA A 103 20.55 -8.84 12.38
N THR A 104 21.63 -9.49 11.93
CA THR A 104 22.19 -10.66 12.58
C THR A 104 22.45 -10.29 14.04
N ARG A 105 21.81 -10.97 14.98
CA ARG A 105 22.28 -10.94 16.38
C ARG A 105 23.72 -11.48 16.38
N PRO A 106 24.61 -10.90 17.21
CA PRO A 106 25.96 -11.42 17.39
C PRO A 106 25.95 -12.86 17.88
#